data_AF-A0A075SQJ1-F1
#
_entry.id   AF-A0A075SQJ1-F1
#
_cell.length_a   1.000
_cell.length_b   1.000
_cell.length_c   1.000
_cell.angle_alpha   90.00
_cell.angle_beta   90.00
_cell.angle_gamma   90.00
#
_symmetry.space_group_name_H-M   'P 1'
#
loop_
_entity.id
_entity.type
_entity.pdbx_description
1 polymer ?
#
loop_
_entity_poly.entity_id
_entity_poly.type
_entity_poly.pdbx_seq_one_letter_code
_entity_poly.pdbx_strand_id
1 'polypeptide(L)' 'MTNKEKVRSRFLLPKKRLREERKKRELTTLYMADLIGLKNRRQYELKEKGQFPFQDYEMAIISKEFGMSETDLFFS' A
#
# COMPACT_ATOMS: atom_id res chain seq x y z
N MET A 1 -0.86 24.91 -0.16
CA MET A 1 -1.45 23.70 0.44
C MET A 1 -2.81 24.02 1.03
N THR A 2 -3.86 23.36 0.56
CA THR A 2 -5.22 23.50 1.09
C THR A 2 -5.38 22.74 2.41
N ASN A 3 -6.40 23.07 3.22
CA ASN A 3 -6.69 22.33 4.46
C ASN A 3 -6.87 20.81 4.23
N LYS A 4 -7.39 20.39 3.07
CA LYS A 4 -7.55 18.98 2.70
C LYS A 4 -6.22 18.23 2.55
N GLU A 5 -5.21 18.85 1.95
CA GLU A 5 -3.89 18.24 1.75
C GLU A 5 -3.16 18.04 3.09
N LYS A 6 -3.26 19.03 3.98
CA LYS A 6 -2.70 18.95 5.35
C LYS A 6 -3.35 17.85 6.19
N VAL A 7 -4.66 17.63 6.02
CA VAL A 7 -5.36 16.54 6.71
C VAL A 7 -4.92 15.20 6.13
N ARG A 8 -4.89 15.04 4.80
CA ARG A 8 -4.45 13.79 4.15
C ARG A 8 -3.05 13.37 4.59
N SER A 9 -2.07 14.29 4.61
CA SER A 9 -0.69 13.94 4.99
C SER A 9 -0.56 13.45 6.43
N ARG A 10 -1.45 13.84 7.35
CA ARG A 10 -1.45 13.34 8.73
C ARG A 10 -1.84 11.87 8.86
N PHE A 11 -2.60 11.34 7.89
CA PHE A 11 -3.07 9.95 7.90
C PHE A 11 -2.27 9.04 6.95
N LEU A 12 -1.33 9.62 6.20
CA LEU A 12 -0.46 8.87 5.31
C LEU A 12 0.78 8.41 6.08
N LEU A 13 0.71 7.17 6.56
CA LEU A 13 1.77 6.51 7.31
C LEU A 13 2.41 5.38 6.48
N PRO A 14 3.72 5.15 6.61
CA PRO A 14 4.40 4.03 5.96
C PRO A 14 3.76 2.69 6.33
N LYS A 15 3.47 1.84 5.33
CA LYS A 15 2.86 0.52 5.52
C LYS A 15 3.92 -0.52 5.85
N LYS A 16 4.49 -0.41 7.06
CA LYS A 16 5.60 -1.27 7.53
C LYS A 16 5.24 -2.75 7.47
N ARG A 17 4.05 -3.12 7.95
CA ARG A 17 3.59 -4.50 7.97
C ARG A 17 3.44 -5.09 6.57
N LEU A 18 2.77 -4.38 5.66
CA LEU A 18 2.70 -4.74 4.24
C LEU A 18 4.10 -4.96 3.64
N ARG A 19 5.04 -4.05 3.92
CA ARG A 19 6.42 -4.15 3.40
C ARG A 19 7.15 -5.38 3.93
N GLU A 20 6.99 -5.71 5.21
CA GLU A 20 7.57 -6.90 5.83
C GLU A 20 7.03 -8.18 5.19
N GLU A 21 5.71 -8.30 5.10
CA GLU A 21 5.06 -9.48 4.51
C GLU A 21 5.41 -9.64 3.03
N ARG A 22 5.47 -8.54 2.28
CA ARG A 22 5.92 -8.54 0.89
C ARG A 22 7.34 -9.09 0.77
N LYS A 23 8.26 -8.64 1.63
CA LYS A 23 9.65 -9.09 1.64
C LYS A 23 9.80 -10.55 2.06
N LYS A 24 9.04 -11.02 3.05
CA LYS A 24 9.03 -12.43 3.48
C LYS A 24 8.62 -13.36 2.34
N ARG A 25 7.74 -12.89 1.46
CA ARG A 25 7.25 -13.61 0.28
C ARG A 25 8.08 -13.36 -0.98
N GLU A 26 9.17 -12.61 -0.86
CA GLU A 26 10.05 -12.24 -1.98
C GLU A 26 9.33 -11.51 -3.15
N LEU A 27 8.21 -10.85 -2.85
CA LEU A 27 7.41 -10.15 -3.85
C LEU A 27 8.05 -8.81 -4.23
N THR A 28 8.25 -8.60 -5.54
CA THR A 28 8.85 -7.37 -6.05
C THR A 28 7.84 -6.21 -6.01
N THR A 29 8.33 -4.97 -5.96
CA THR A 29 7.44 -3.79 -6.05
C THR A 29 6.81 -3.64 -7.43
N LEU A 30 7.40 -4.25 -8.46
CA LEU A 30 6.80 -4.36 -9.79
C LEU A 30 5.59 -5.31 -9.78
N TYR A 31 5.78 -6.51 -9.25
CA TYR A 31 4.69 -7.48 -9.09
C TYR A 31 3.49 -6.88 -8.33
N MET A 32 3.75 -6.19 -7.22
CA MET A 32 2.69 -5.55 -6.44
C MET A 32 2.00 -4.40 -7.20
N ALA A 33 2.73 -3.67 -8.04
CA ALA A 33 2.14 -2.64 -8.88
C ALA A 33 1.20 -3.29 -9.92
N ASP A 34 1.64 -4.35 -10.58
CA ASP A 34 0.85 -5.08 -11.55
C ASP A 34 -0.40 -5.70 -10.92
N LEU A 35 -0.26 -6.26 -9.71
CA LEU A 35 -1.34 -6.88 -8.93
C LEU A 35 -2.54 -5.93 -8.73
N ILE A 36 -2.29 -4.64 -8.49
CA ILE A 36 -3.35 -3.63 -8.24
C ILE A 36 -3.57 -2.68 -9.43
N GLY A 37 -3.01 -3.01 -10.61
CA GLY A 37 -3.24 -2.27 -11.85
C GLY A 37 -2.53 -0.90 -11.92
N LEU A 38 -1.40 -0.73 -11.24
CA LEU A 38 -0.59 0.48 -11.36
C LEU A 38 0.32 0.44 -12.59
N LYS A 39 0.65 1.62 -13.11
CA LYS A 39 1.45 1.73 -14.35
C LYS A 39 2.93 1.39 -14.15
N ASN A 40 3.43 1.47 -12.92
CA ASN A 40 4.83 1.20 -12.61
C ASN A 40 5.07 0.95 -11.12
N ARG A 41 6.19 0.31 -10.80
CA ARG A 41 6.64 0.04 -9.43
C ARG A 41 6.76 1.28 -8.54
N ARG A 42 7.05 2.46 -9.12
CA ARG A 42 7.24 3.70 -8.35
C ARG A 42 5.93 4.16 -7.72
N GLN A 43 4.79 4.01 -8.41
CA GLN A 43 3.47 4.31 -7.83
C GLN A 43 3.19 3.44 -6.61
N TYR A 44 3.52 2.14 -6.68
CA TYR A 44 3.36 1.23 -5.55
C TYR A 44 4.31 1.61 -4.41
N GLU A 45 5.59 1.87 -4.69
CA GLU A 45 6.58 2.28 -3.68
C GLU A 45 6.17 3.55 -2.92
N LEU A 46 5.56 4.51 -3.61
CA LEU A 46 5.04 5.73 -3.03
C LEU A 46 3.86 5.45 -2.07
N LYS A 47 2.97 4.51 -2.43
CA LYS A 47 1.88 4.07 -1.54
C LYS A 47 2.41 3.29 -0.33
N GLU A 48 3.32 2.34 -0.54
CA GLU A 48 3.96 1.56 0.54
C GLU A 48 4.72 2.46 1.53
N LYS A 49 5.38 3.52 1.03
CA LYS A 49 6.04 4.54 1.87
C LYS A 49 5.08 5.46 2.61
N GLY A 50 3.76 5.36 2.37
CA GLY A 50 2.79 6.26 2.95
C GLY A 50 2.92 7.69 2.41
N GLN A 51 3.24 7.86 1.13
CA GLN A 51 3.18 9.17 0.46
C GLN A 51 1.89 9.33 -0.33
N PHE A 52 1.25 8.22 -0.70
CA PHE A 52 -0.04 8.15 -1.37
C PHE A 52 -0.93 7.10 -0.71
N PRO A 53 -2.26 7.27 -0.72
CA PRO A 53 -3.17 6.29 -0.16
C PRO A 53 -3.32 5.07 -1.07
N PHE A 54 -3.60 3.93 -0.47
CA PHE A 54 -4.24 2.82 -1.17
C PHE A 54 -5.73 3.11 -1.31
N GLN A 55 -6.33 2.69 -2.42
CA GLN A 55 -7.79 2.66 -2.60
C GLN A 55 -8.34 1.37 -2.01
N ASP A 56 -9.62 1.38 -1.63
CA ASP A 56 -10.27 0.24 -0.97
C ASP A 56 -10.16 -1.06 -1.80
N TYR A 57 -10.37 -0.98 -3.12
CA TYR A 57 -10.23 -2.15 -3.99
C TYR A 57 -8.78 -2.66 -4.10
N GLU A 58 -7.77 -1.77 -4.02
CA GLU A 58 -6.37 -2.16 -4.04
C GLU A 58 -6.02 -2.92 -2.74
N MET A 59 -6.56 -2.46 -1.61
CA MET A 59 -6.38 -3.11 -0.31
C MET A 59 -7.03 -4.49 -0.30
N ALA A 60 -8.25 -4.62 -0.84
CA ALA A 60 -8.95 -5.90 -0.94
C ALA A 60 -8.19 -6.91 -1.80
N ILE A 61 -7.62 -6.49 -2.94
CA ILE A 61 -6.81 -7.36 -3.81
C ILE A 61 -5.56 -7.84 -3.07
N ILE A 62 -4.82 -6.92 -2.44
CA ILE A 62 -3.59 -7.27 -1.71
C ILE A 62 -3.90 -8.18 -0.52
N SER A 63 -4.96 -7.88 0.24
CA SER A 63 -5.43 -8.69 1.36
C SER A 63 -5.74 -10.12 0.92
N LYS A 64 -6.44 -10.28 -0.21
CA LYS A 64 -6.74 -11.58 -0.80
C LYS A 64 -5.47 -12.32 -1.24
N GLU A 65 -4.55 -11.65 -1.93
CA GLU A 65 -3.27 -12.23 -2.35
C GLU A 65 -2.42 -12.68 -1.16
N PHE A 66 -2.47 -11.93 -0.07
CA PHE A 66 -1.68 -12.22 1.12
C PHE A 66 -2.38 -13.24 2.04
N GLY A 67 -3.68 -13.47 1.89
CA GLY A 67 -4.46 -14.29 2.82
C GLY A 67 -4.47 -13.71 4.24
N MET A 68 -4.42 -12.37 4.35
CA MET A 68 -4.40 -11.63 5.62
C MET A 68 -5.46 -10.55 5.59
N SER A 69 -5.99 -10.13 6.74
CA SER A 69 -7.01 -9.09 6.78
C SER A 69 -6.45 -7.72 6.35
N GLU A 70 -7.33 -6.85 5.82
CA GLU A 70 -6.95 -5.47 5.51
C GLU A 70 -6.46 -4.71 6.74
N THR A 71 -7.10 -4.96 7.90
CA THR A 71 -6.69 -4.41 9.20
C THR A 71 -5.25 -4.76 9.53
N ASP A 72 -4.88 -6.03 9.39
CA ASP A 72 -3.54 -6.52 9.69
C ASP A 72 -2.48 -6.00 8.72
N LEU A 73 -2.83 -5.68 7.47
CA LEU A 73 -1.86 -5.25 6.46
C LEU A 73 -1.66 -3.74 6.42
N PHE A 74 -2.73 -2.96 6.58
CA PHE A 74 -2.74 -1.53 6.28
C PHE A 74 -2.92 -0.61 7.49
N PHE A 75 -3.40 -1.16 8.62
CA PHE A 75 -3.78 -0.39 9.80
C PHE A 75 -3.06 -0.81 11.09
N SER A 76 -2.19 -1.82 11.01
CA SER A 76 -1.28 -2.26 12.09
C SER A 76 -0.05 -1.38 12.25
#